data_AF-A0A7W1L6U6-F1
#
_entry.id   AF-A0A7W1L6U6-F1
#
_cell.length_a   1.000
_cell.length_b   1.000
_cell.length_c   1.000
_cell.angle_alpha   90.00
_cell.angle_beta   90.00
_cell.angle_gamma   90.00
#
_symmetry.space_group_name_H-M   'P 1'
#
loop_
_entity.id
_entity.type
_entity.pdbx_description
1 polymer ?
#
loop_
_entity_poly.entity_id
_entity_poly.type
_entity_poly.pdbx_seq_one_letter_code
_entity_poly.pdbx_strand_id
1 'polypeptide(L)'
;DYSLLHDLDPQHRGLLNFVEAGESHSVIFSADAPRQVVGGEAGGRLVQFAAYVREGVWHIWIGFDHILFLVSLLLPAVLVRRHGAWQPTPDFRYAFWDVFKIVTAFTVAHSITLTLAALGLVSLPSRWVESAIAASVVLAALNNLVPVIDRGRWVVACFFGLVHGFGFAGALADLGLPQGSLALSLAGFNVGVELGQLAIVGVFLPVAFLIRRSWAYRHIVLTGGSAVIVAIAAVWLTERAFNIVLFPTVASSSLGS
;
A
#
# COMPACT_ATOMS: atom_id res chain seq x y z
N ASP A 1 30.98 6.50 -1.89
CA ASP A 1 30.40 7.67 -2.58
C ASP A 1 29.78 7.21 -3.88
N TYR A 2 28.45 7.25 -3.97
CA TYR A 2 27.73 6.98 -5.21
C TYR A 2 27.11 8.28 -5.70
N SER A 3 27.47 8.70 -6.92
CA SER A 3 26.96 9.92 -7.57
C SER A 3 26.57 9.67 -9.02
N LEU A 4 26.47 8.41 -9.44
CA LEU A 4 26.16 8.04 -10.82
C LEU A 4 24.65 8.24 -11.06
N LEU A 5 24.30 8.93 -12.13
CA LEU A 5 22.91 9.19 -12.61
C LEU A 5 22.06 10.15 -11.77
N HIS A 6 22.57 10.74 -10.68
CA HIS A 6 21.82 11.72 -9.88
C HIS A 6 21.33 12.93 -10.69
N ASP A 7 22.10 13.36 -11.70
CA ASP A 7 21.76 14.52 -12.54
C ASP A 7 20.70 14.19 -13.61
N LEU A 8 20.41 12.91 -13.83
CA LEU A 8 19.51 12.41 -14.88
C LEU A 8 18.20 11.85 -14.30
N ASP A 9 18.26 11.16 -13.17
CA ASP A 9 17.08 10.63 -12.49
C ASP A 9 17.24 10.71 -10.95
N PRO A 10 16.58 11.67 -10.28
CA PRO A 10 16.62 11.79 -8.83
C PRO A 10 15.89 10.65 -8.08
N GLN A 11 15.12 9.81 -8.77
CA GLN A 11 14.50 8.60 -8.20
C GLN A 11 15.38 7.36 -8.32
N HIS A 12 16.50 7.44 -9.04
CA HIS A 12 17.42 6.31 -9.24
C HIS A 12 17.99 5.81 -7.92
N ARG A 13 18.10 4.49 -7.78
CA ARG A 13 18.61 3.83 -6.58
C ARG A 13 19.69 2.82 -6.94
N GLY A 14 20.84 2.96 -6.29
CA GLY A 14 21.95 2.02 -6.39
C GLY A 14 21.84 0.97 -5.29
N LEU A 15 21.99 -0.32 -5.65
CA LEU A 15 22.08 -1.41 -4.69
C LEU A 15 23.50 -1.96 -4.70
N LEU A 16 24.17 -1.96 -3.54
CA LEU A 16 25.44 -2.66 -3.34
C LEU A 16 25.19 -3.90 -2.50
N ASN A 17 25.43 -5.06 -3.08
CA ASN A 17 25.44 -6.33 -2.38
C ASN A 17 26.90 -6.74 -2.15
N PHE A 18 27.29 -6.96 -0.90
CA PHE A 18 28.63 -7.44 -0.56
C PHE A 18 28.57 -8.53 0.52
N VAL A 19 29.59 -9.38 0.55
CA VAL A 19 29.70 -10.48 1.52
C VAL A 19 30.81 -10.13 2.50
N GLU A 20 30.49 -10.04 3.79
CA GLU A 20 31.44 -9.80 4.86
C GLU A 20 31.25 -10.89 5.93
N ALA A 21 32.33 -11.55 6.34
CA ALA A 21 32.30 -12.68 7.29
C ALA A 21 31.32 -13.83 6.94
N GLY A 22 30.96 -14.00 5.66
CA GLY A 22 29.99 -15.02 5.21
C GLY A 22 28.53 -14.59 5.31
N GLU A 23 28.24 -13.39 5.84
CA GLU A 23 26.92 -12.76 5.77
C GLU A 23 26.83 -11.85 4.54
N SER A 24 25.71 -11.93 3.82
CA SER A 24 25.43 -11.03 2.71
C SER A 24 24.73 -9.78 3.20
N HIS A 25 25.32 -8.62 2.94
CA HIS A 25 24.80 -7.31 3.28
C HIS A 25 24.33 -6.60 2.00
N SER A 26 23.19 -5.91 2.08
CA SER A 26 22.66 -5.09 1.00
C SER A 26 22.51 -3.65 1.48
N VAL A 27 23.10 -2.72 0.72
CA VAL A 27 23.10 -1.29 1.04
C VAL A 27 22.46 -0.53 -0.13
N ILE A 28 21.45 0.28 0.19
CA ILE A 28 20.73 1.12 -0.78
C ILE A 28 21.33 2.52 -0.76
N PHE A 29 21.76 2.98 -1.92
CA PHE A 29 22.17 4.35 -2.20
C PHE A 29 21.02 5.07 -2.92
N SER A 30 20.73 6.29 -2.48
CA SER A 30 19.72 7.18 -3.10
C SER A 30 20.23 8.62 -3.08
N ALA A 31 19.55 9.51 -3.79
CA ALA A 31 19.85 10.95 -3.81
C ALA A 31 19.96 11.56 -2.41
N ASP A 32 19.11 11.10 -1.47
CA ASP A 32 19.08 11.58 -0.08
C ASP A 32 20.11 10.90 0.84
N ALA A 33 20.77 9.82 0.39
CA ALA A 33 21.76 9.07 1.15
C ALA A 33 22.94 8.57 0.27
N PRO A 34 23.79 9.48 -0.24
CA PRO A 34 24.89 9.14 -1.17
C PRO A 34 26.10 8.47 -0.50
N ARG A 35 26.15 8.51 0.84
CA ARG A 35 27.22 7.95 1.68
C ARG A 35 26.63 6.99 2.70
N GLN A 36 27.02 5.73 2.61
CA GLN A 36 26.72 4.68 3.58
C GLN A 36 28.04 4.16 4.13
N VAL A 37 28.19 4.13 5.45
CA VAL A 37 29.39 3.58 6.11
C VAL A 37 29.23 2.07 6.15
N VAL A 38 30.14 1.36 5.46
CA VAL A 38 30.23 -0.10 5.45
C VAL A 38 31.30 -0.51 6.47
N GLY A 39 30.89 -1.30 7.48
CA GLY A 39 31.74 -1.79 8.56
C GLY A 39 31.13 -1.53 9.95
N GLY A 40 30.83 -2.62 10.66
CA GLY A 40 30.30 -2.60 12.03
C GLY A 40 29.09 -3.52 12.20
N GLU A 41 29.30 -4.68 12.85
CA GLU A 41 28.31 -5.76 13.02
C GLU A 41 26.99 -5.33 13.69
N ALA A 42 26.95 -4.19 14.37
CA ALA A 42 25.76 -3.66 15.04
C ALA A 42 25.03 -2.53 14.27
N GLY A 43 25.65 -1.93 13.24
CA GLY A 43 25.10 -0.80 12.49
C GLY A 43 24.35 -1.19 11.21
N GLY A 44 24.81 -2.23 10.50
CA GLY A 44 24.28 -2.60 9.19
C GLY A 44 22.81 -3.04 9.20
N ARG A 45 22.41 -3.91 10.15
CA ARG A 45 21.05 -4.47 10.22
C ARG A 45 20.00 -3.41 10.57
N LEU A 46 20.31 -2.50 11.49
CA LEU A 46 19.40 -1.44 11.92
C LEU A 46 19.24 -0.38 10.83
N VAL A 47 20.33 -0.02 10.15
CA VAL A 47 20.30 0.88 8.98
C VAL A 47 19.53 0.26 7.82
N GLN A 48 19.76 -1.03 7.53
CA GLN A 48 19.00 -1.76 6.52
C GLN A 48 17.51 -1.81 6.86
N PHE A 49 17.15 -2.20 8.08
CA PHE A 49 15.77 -2.21 8.54
C PHE A 49 15.11 -0.84 8.38
N ALA A 50 15.77 0.23 8.81
CA ALA A 50 15.25 1.59 8.68
C ALA A 50 15.09 2.03 7.21
N ALA A 51 15.99 1.61 6.31
CA ALA A 51 15.85 1.84 4.88
C ALA A 51 14.59 1.16 4.33
N TYR A 52 14.37 -0.12 4.65
CA TYR A 52 13.17 -0.84 4.19
C TYR A 52 11.87 -0.33 4.83
N VAL A 53 11.91 0.16 6.07
CA VAL A 53 10.77 0.86 6.68
C VAL A 53 10.40 2.10 5.86
N ARG A 54 11.39 2.90 5.44
CA ARG A 54 11.15 4.05 4.56
C ARG A 54 10.54 3.60 3.23
N GLU A 55 11.00 2.49 2.67
CA GLU A 55 10.45 1.96 1.43
C GLU A 55 9.01 1.49 1.54
N GLY A 56 8.65 0.83 2.65
CA GLY A 56 7.26 0.46 2.90
C GLY A 56 6.33 1.66 3.00
N VAL A 57 6.78 2.76 3.64
CA VAL A 57 6.01 4.01 3.70
C VAL A 57 5.84 4.61 2.30
N TRP A 58 6.93 4.67 1.54
CA TRP A 58 6.94 5.26 0.20
C TRP A 58 6.06 4.47 -0.78
N HIS A 59 6.09 3.14 -0.69
CA HIS A 59 5.22 2.24 -1.46
C HIS A 59 3.74 2.58 -1.30
N ILE A 60 3.28 2.86 -0.07
CA ILE A 60 1.89 3.27 0.19
C ILE A 60 1.59 4.65 -0.36
N TRP A 61 2.54 5.58 -0.35
CA TRP A 61 2.31 6.97 -0.77
C TRP A 61 2.35 7.16 -2.29
N ILE A 62 3.16 6.38 -3.02
CA ILE A 62 3.16 6.38 -4.49
C ILE A 62 2.04 5.49 -5.06
N GLY A 63 1.71 4.39 -4.37
CA GLY A 63 0.71 3.44 -4.82
C GLY A 63 -0.71 4.00 -4.73
N PHE A 64 -1.16 4.73 -5.76
CA PHE A 64 -2.50 5.31 -5.79
C PHE A 64 -3.62 4.28 -5.56
N ASP A 65 -3.45 3.03 -6.03
CA ASP A 65 -4.38 1.94 -5.72
C ASP A 65 -4.51 1.68 -4.21
N HIS A 66 -3.41 1.69 -3.47
CA HIS A 66 -3.40 1.47 -2.02
C HIS A 66 -4.07 2.63 -1.30
N ILE A 67 -3.84 3.87 -1.74
CA ILE A 67 -4.51 5.05 -1.16
C ILE A 67 -6.01 5.01 -1.43
N LEU A 68 -6.44 4.78 -2.68
CA LEU A 68 -7.86 4.71 -3.02
C LEU A 68 -8.54 3.53 -2.30
N PHE A 69 -7.88 2.39 -2.21
CA PHE A 69 -8.35 1.24 -1.46
C PHE A 69 -8.53 1.60 0.03
N LEU A 70 -7.50 2.14 0.68
CA LEU A 70 -7.54 2.52 2.08
C LEU A 70 -8.64 3.56 2.33
N VAL A 71 -8.71 4.62 1.53
CA VAL A 71 -9.76 5.65 1.65
C VAL A 71 -11.15 5.04 1.46
N SER A 72 -11.33 4.13 0.51
CA SER A 72 -12.61 3.43 0.31
C SER A 72 -13.04 2.64 1.55
N LEU A 73 -12.10 2.04 2.29
CA LEU A 73 -12.39 1.36 3.56
C LEU A 73 -12.57 2.33 4.73
N LEU A 74 -11.98 3.51 4.70
CA LEU A 74 -12.10 4.50 5.77
C LEU A 74 -13.37 5.34 5.69
N LEU A 75 -13.87 5.62 4.48
CA LEU A 75 -15.08 6.44 4.26
C LEU A 75 -16.30 6.01 5.11
N PRO A 76 -16.62 4.71 5.25
CA PRO A 76 -17.74 4.29 6.08
C PRO A 76 -17.37 4.13 7.56
N ALA A 77 -16.09 4.19 7.94
CA ALA A 77 -15.66 3.77 9.28
C ALA A 77 -16.20 4.63 10.44
N VAL A 78 -16.59 5.87 10.15
CA VAL A 78 -17.25 6.76 11.14
C VAL A 78 -18.77 6.67 11.11
N LEU A 79 -19.33 5.77 10.30
CA LEU A 79 -20.75 5.56 10.11
C LEU A 79 -21.10 4.09 10.40
N VAL A 80 -22.23 3.87 11.05
CA VAL A 80 -22.77 2.55 11.32
C VAL A 80 -24.11 2.45 10.60
N ARG A 81 -24.32 1.34 9.90
CA ARG A 81 -25.61 1.10 9.25
C ARG A 81 -26.61 0.60 10.29
N ARG A 82 -27.69 1.35 10.50
CA ARG A 82 -28.82 0.96 11.36
C ARG A 82 -30.13 1.17 10.60
N HIS A 83 -30.99 0.16 10.58
CA HIS A 83 -32.26 0.17 9.85
C HIS A 83 -32.12 0.59 8.37
N GLY A 84 -31.10 0.09 7.68
CA GLY A 84 -30.86 0.39 6.26
C GLY A 84 -30.23 1.76 5.97
N ALA A 85 -30.09 2.64 6.96
CA ALA A 85 -29.51 3.97 6.81
C ALA A 85 -28.12 4.10 7.46
N TRP A 86 -27.26 4.91 6.85
CA TRP A 86 -26.00 5.33 7.46
C TRP A 86 -26.27 6.30 8.60
N GLN A 87 -25.88 5.90 9.81
CA GLN A 87 -25.96 6.74 11.02
C GLN A 87 -24.57 7.01 11.56
N PRO A 88 -24.28 8.22 12.06
CA PRO A 88 -23.00 8.52 12.68
C PRO A 88 -22.69 7.59 13.86
N THR A 89 -21.43 7.13 13.95
CA THR A 89 -21.01 6.36 15.12
C THR A 89 -21.06 7.24 16.38
N PRO A 90 -21.49 6.71 17.54
CA PRO A 90 -21.58 7.48 18.78
C PRO A 90 -20.19 7.91 19.26
N ASP A 91 -19.22 6.97 19.26
CA ASP A 91 -17.93 7.13 19.93
C ASP A 91 -16.74 7.01 18.98
N PHE A 92 -15.75 7.88 19.17
CA PHE A 92 -14.49 7.82 18.40
C PHE A 92 -13.77 6.50 18.61
N ARG A 93 -13.81 5.95 19.83
CA ARG A 93 -13.19 4.67 20.19
C ARG A 93 -13.70 3.53 19.33
N TYR A 94 -14.99 3.53 18.98
CA TYR A 94 -15.55 2.50 18.11
C TYR A 94 -14.97 2.58 16.70
N ALA A 95 -14.94 3.78 16.11
CA ALA A 95 -14.36 3.99 14.78
C ALA A 95 -12.87 3.65 14.74
N PHE A 96 -12.12 4.06 15.78
CA PHE A 96 -10.70 3.75 15.91
C PHE A 96 -10.44 2.24 15.89
N TRP A 97 -11.14 1.48 16.74
CA TRP A 97 -10.94 0.02 16.81
C TRP A 97 -11.44 -0.71 15.56
N ASP A 98 -12.48 -0.20 14.88
CA ASP A 98 -12.92 -0.76 13.59
C ASP A 98 -11.84 -0.59 12.52
N VAL A 99 -11.31 0.62 12.37
CA VAL A 99 -10.23 0.91 11.42
C VAL A 99 -8.96 0.14 11.75
N PHE A 100 -8.55 0.13 13.02
CA PHE A 100 -7.35 -0.57 13.45
C PHE A 100 -7.40 -2.07 13.06
N LYS A 101 -8.54 -2.74 13.33
CA LYS A 101 -8.73 -4.14 12.93
C LYS A 101 -8.65 -4.34 11.41
N ILE A 102 -9.25 -3.43 10.64
CA ILE A 102 -9.25 -3.48 9.18
C ILE A 102 -7.84 -3.34 8.63
N VAL A 103 -7.10 -2.33 9.09
CA VAL A 103 -5.74 -2.04 8.62
C VAL A 103 -4.81 -3.18 9.01
N THR A 104 -4.78 -3.60 10.28
CA THR A 104 -3.92 -4.69 10.72
C THR A 104 -4.24 -6.01 9.99
N ALA A 105 -5.52 -6.35 9.78
CA ALA A 105 -5.88 -7.56 9.05
C ALA A 105 -5.40 -7.52 7.59
N PHE A 106 -5.52 -6.36 6.93
CA PHE A 106 -4.98 -6.15 5.58
C PHE A 106 -3.46 -6.29 5.57
N THR A 107 -2.75 -5.61 6.47
CA THR A 107 -1.28 -5.60 6.51
C THR A 107 -0.74 -6.99 6.77
N VAL A 108 -1.33 -7.77 7.69
CA VAL A 108 -0.93 -9.16 7.96
C VAL A 108 -1.12 -10.03 6.72
N ALA A 109 -2.28 -9.96 6.07
CA ALA A 109 -2.55 -10.74 4.86
C ALA A 109 -1.63 -10.37 3.69
N HIS A 110 -1.39 -9.07 3.51
CA HIS A 110 -0.45 -8.53 2.55
C HIS A 110 0.98 -9.03 2.81
N SER A 111 1.43 -8.96 4.07
CA SER A 111 2.75 -9.42 4.48
C SER A 111 2.97 -10.90 4.17
N ILE A 112 1.95 -11.75 4.38
CA ILE A 112 2.02 -13.18 4.09
C ILE A 112 2.25 -13.40 2.58
N THR A 113 1.45 -12.78 1.74
CA THR A 113 1.50 -13.01 0.28
C THR A 113 2.70 -12.35 -0.38
N LEU A 114 3.12 -11.18 0.12
CA LEU A 114 4.40 -10.58 -0.25
C LEU A 114 5.57 -11.52 0.10
N THR A 115 5.57 -12.12 1.28
CA THR A 115 6.61 -13.06 1.70
C THR A 115 6.63 -14.31 0.81
N LEU A 116 5.46 -14.86 0.48
CA LEU A 116 5.35 -16.01 -0.45
C LEU A 116 5.91 -15.69 -1.83
N ALA A 117 5.61 -14.48 -2.34
CA ALA A 117 6.14 -14.02 -3.62
C ALA A 117 7.65 -13.76 -3.57
N ALA A 118 8.12 -13.10 -2.51
CA ALA A 118 9.53 -12.79 -2.28
C ALA A 118 10.42 -14.04 -2.20
N LEU A 119 9.90 -15.11 -1.60
CA LEU A 119 10.58 -16.40 -1.52
C LEU A 119 10.49 -17.20 -2.82
N GLY A 120 9.78 -16.70 -3.84
CA GLY A 120 9.56 -17.41 -5.10
C GLY A 120 8.66 -18.64 -4.95
N LEU A 121 7.94 -18.78 -3.84
CA LEU A 121 7.06 -19.94 -3.58
C LEU A 121 5.80 -19.89 -4.44
N VAL A 122 5.34 -18.68 -4.77
CA VAL A 122 4.18 -18.43 -5.61
C VAL A 122 4.50 -17.32 -6.59
N SER A 123 4.34 -17.60 -7.90
CA SER A 123 4.44 -16.60 -8.95
C SER A 123 3.12 -16.52 -9.71
N LEU A 124 2.53 -15.33 -9.74
CA LEU A 124 1.30 -15.05 -10.47
C LEU A 124 1.59 -14.02 -11.57
N PRO A 125 0.94 -14.11 -12.74
CA PRO A 125 1.15 -13.11 -13.79
C PRO A 125 0.65 -11.74 -13.33
N SER A 126 1.49 -10.69 -13.48
CA SER A 126 1.20 -9.36 -12.93
C SER A 126 -0.15 -8.82 -13.40
N ARG A 127 -0.49 -9.02 -14.69
CA ARG A 127 -1.78 -8.63 -15.27
C ARG A 127 -2.98 -9.09 -14.45
N TRP A 128 -2.99 -10.35 -14.01
CA TRP A 128 -4.10 -10.89 -13.22
C TRP A 128 -4.14 -10.29 -11.82
N VAL A 129 -2.98 -10.13 -11.20
CA VAL A 129 -2.85 -9.54 -9.86
C VAL A 129 -3.28 -8.07 -9.87
N GLU A 130 -2.74 -7.27 -10.78
CA GLU A 130 -3.06 -5.85 -10.95
C GLU A 130 -4.54 -5.62 -11.28
N SER A 131 -5.12 -6.48 -12.13
CA SER A 131 -6.56 -6.46 -12.42
C SER A 131 -7.39 -6.80 -11.18
N ALA A 132 -6.97 -7.80 -10.39
CA ALA A 132 -7.65 -8.17 -9.16
C ALA A 132 -7.55 -7.07 -8.09
N ILE A 133 -6.41 -6.37 -8.01
CA ILE A 133 -6.22 -5.19 -7.17
C ILE A 133 -7.20 -4.09 -7.59
N ALA A 134 -7.25 -3.72 -8.87
CA ALA A 134 -8.19 -2.70 -9.36
C ALA A 134 -9.66 -3.10 -9.09
N ALA A 135 -10.00 -4.37 -9.33
CA ALA A 135 -11.33 -4.92 -9.03
C ALA A 135 -11.66 -4.82 -7.54
N SER A 136 -10.71 -5.07 -6.64
CA SER A 136 -10.93 -4.92 -5.19
C SER A 136 -11.27 -3.48 -4.79
N VAL A 137 -10.66 -2.47 -5.45
CA VAL A 137 -10.96 -1.05 -5.20
C VAL A 137 -12.37 -0.71 -5.67
N VAL A 138 -12.74 -1.18 -6.86
CA VAL A 138 -14.11 -1.04 -7.39
C VAL A 138 -15.12 -1.66 -6.42
N LEU A 139 -14.89 -2.90 -5.98
CA LEU A 139 -15.78 -3.60 -5.07
C LEU A 139 -15.90 -2.91 -3.70
N ALA A 140 -14.78 -2.45 -3.13
CA ALA A 140 -14.77 -1.73 -1.86
C ALA A 140 -15.55 -0.42 -1.95
N ALA A 141 -15.36 0.35 -3.02
CA ALA A 141 -16.07 1.61 -3.24
C ALA A 141 -17.56 1.40 -3.58
N LEU A 142 -17.90 0.38 -4.38
CA LEU A 142 -19.30 0.01 -4.63
C LEU A 142 -20.02 -0.42 -3.35
N ASN A 143 -19.35 -1.15 -2.46
CA ASN A 143 -19.93 -1.54 -1.17
C ASN A 143 -20.25 -0.33 -0.27
N ASN A 144 -19.65 0.84 -0.50
CA ASN A 144 -20.03 2.06 0.21
C ASN A 144 -21.34 2.66 -0.32
N LEU A 145 -21.59 2.52 -1.63
CA LEU A 145 -22.78 3.03 -2.32
C LEU A 145 -23.98 2.09 -2.13
N VAL A 146 -23.75 0.81 -2.37
CA VAL A 146 -24.75 -0.27 -2.25
C VAL A 146 -24.16 -1.30 -1.29
N PRO A 147 -24.38 -1.13 0.03
CA PRO A 147 -23.71 -1.98 1.01
C PRO A 147 -24.31 -3.37 1.01
N VAL A 148 -23.54 -4.32 0.49
CA VAL A 148 -23.81 -5.76 0.49
C VAL A 148 -23.18 -6.41 1.71
N ILE A 149 -21.99 -5.94 2.10
CA ILE A 149 -21.23 -6.40 3.26
C ILE A 149 -21.17 -5.27 4.29
N ASP A 150 -21.97 -5.40 5.34
CA ASP A 150 -22.06 -4.44 6.44
C ASP A 150 -21.36 -4.92 7.73
N ARG A 151 -21.11 -6.23 7.85
CA ARG A 151 -20.39 -6.86 8.97
C ARG A 151 -19.14 -7.58 8.47
N GLY A 152 -18.14 -7.71 9.35
CA GLY A 152 -16.92 -8.45 9.01
C GLY A 152 -16.03 -7.76 7.98
N ARG A 153 -16.03 -6.43 7.92
CA ARG A 153 -15.22 -5.64 6.98
C ARG A 153 -13.72 -5.97 7.06
N TRP A 154 -13.23 -6.31 8.25
CA TRP A 154 -11.86 -6.78 8.46
C TRP A 154 -11.54 -8.09 7.73
N VAL A 155 -12.54 -8.98 7.54
CA VAL A 155 -12.38 -10.23 6.78
C VAL A 155 -12.21 -9.90 5.30
N VAL A 156 -13.03 -8.99 4.76
CA VAL A 156 -12.91 -8.52 3.38
C VAL A 156 -11.56 -7.84 3.15
N ALA A 157 -11.12 -7.01 4.09
CA ALA A 157 -9.80 -6.38 4.06
C ALA A 157 -8.67 -7.43 4.09
N CYS A 158 -8.80 -8.49 4.88
CA CYS A 158 -7.87 -9.62 4.87
C CYS A 158 -7.79 -10.28 3.48
N PHE A 159 -8.94 -10.62 2.87
CA PHE A 159 -8.98 -11.20 1.52
C PHE A 159 -8.32 -10.29 0.47
N PHE A 160 -8.61 -9.00 0.50
CA PHE A 160 -7.99 -8.04 -0.41
C PHE A 160 -6.50 -7.85 -0.13
N GLY A 161 -6.08 -7.89 1.13
CA GLY A 161 -4.67 -7.88 1.53
C GLY A 161 -3.87 -9.03 0.91
N LEU A 162 -4.44 -10.25 0.89
CA LEU A 162 -3.81 -11.40 0.22
C LEU A 162 -3.56 -11.14 -1.28
N VAL A 163 -4.51 -10.51 -1.97
CA VAL A 163 -4.34 -10.20 -3.39
C VAL A 163 -3.30 -9.10 -3.59
N HIS A 164 -3.36 -8.05 -2.77
CA HIS A 164 -2.47 -6.89 -2.87
C HIS A 164 -1.00 -7.24 -2.63
N GLY A 165 -0.68 -8.19 -1.75
CA GLY A 165 0.71 -8.57 -1.47
C GLY A 165 1.45 -9.14 -2.68
N PHE A 166 0.72 -9.76 -3.62
CA PHE A 166 1.32 -10.21 -4.88
C PHE A 166 1.64 -9.06 -5.85
N GLY A 167 1.01 -7.89 -5.71
CA GLY A 167 1.19 -6.77 -6.63
C GLY A 167 2.61 -6.19 -6.62
N PHE A 168 3.36 -6.43 -5.54
CA PHE A 168 4.72 -5.94 -5.37
C PHE A 168 5.79 -7.01 -5.65
N ALA A 169 5.38 -8.23 -6.03
CA ALA A 169 6.27 -9.36 -6.28
C ALA A 169 7.36 -9.05 -7.32
N GLY A 170 7.00 -8.39 -8.43
CA GLY A 170 7.92 -8.04 -9.51
C GLY A 170 9.00 -7.06 -9.07
N ALA A 171 8.59 -5.97 -8.42
CA ALA A 171 9.51 -4.95 -7.89
C ALA A 171 10.49 -5.54 -6.86
N LEU A 172 10.05 -6.49 -6.04
CA LEU A 172 10.93 -7.13 -5.06
C LEU A 172 11.93 -8.11 -5.70
N ALA A 173 11.54 -8.78 -6.79
CA ALA A 173 12.44 -9.63 -7.57
C ALA A 173 13.57 -8.81 -8.21
N ASP A 174 13.25 -7.61 -8.70
CA ASP A 174 14.22 -6.70 -9.31
C ASP A 174 15.25 -6.15 -8.30
N LEU A 175 14.92 -6.13 -7.00
CA LEU A 175 15.83 -5.69 -5.94
C LEU A 175 16.94 -6.72 -5.63
N GLY A 176 16.84 -7.98 -6.10
CA GLY A 176 17.93 -8.96 -6.02
C GLY A 176 18.46 -9.21 -4.60
N LEU A 177 17.59 -9.21 -3.60
CA LEU A 177 17.97 -9.25 -2.18
C LEU A 177 18.68 -10.57 -1.80
N PRO A 178 19.85 -10.52 -1.13
CA PRO A 178 20.48 -11.71 -0.60
C PRO A 178 19.60 -12.40 0.45
N GLN A 179 19.42 -13.72 0.36
CA GLN A 179 18.49 -14.51 1.19
C GLN A 179 18.68 -14.29 2.71
N GLY A 180 19.92 -14.11 3.17
CA GLY A 180 20.23 -13.86 4.59
C GLY A 180 19.67 -12.55 5.15
N SER A 181 19.36 -11.58 4.29
CA SER A 181 18.84 -10.27 4.68
C SER A 181 17.37 -10.05 4.31
N LEU A 182 16.77 -11.01 3.58
CA LEU A 182 15.41 -10.93 3.07
C LEU A 182 14.38 -10.82 4.19
N ALA A 183 14.49 -11.64 5.24
CA ALA A 183 13.55 -11.62 6.36
C ALA A 183 13.53 -10.26 7.08
N LEU A 184 14.70 -9.66 7.31
CA LEU A 184 14.82 -8.34 7.95
C LEU A 184 14.28 -7.23 7.04
N SER A 185 14.55 -7.33 5.74
CA SER A 185 14.07 -6.38 4.73
C SER A 185 12.54 -6.43 4.60
N LEU A 186 11.96 -7.63 4.53
CA LEU A 186 10.51 -7.85 4.52
C LEU A 186 9.85 -7.34 5.81
N ALA A 187 10.45 -7.63 6.98
CA ALA A 187 9.95 -7.12 8.25
C ALA A 187 9.96 -5.59 8.28
N GLY A 188 11.06 -4.96 7.87
CA GLY A 188 11.17 -3.50 7.77
C GLY A 188 10.13 -2.92 6.81
N PHE A 189 10.00 -3.50 5.61
CA PHE A 189 9.02 -3.08 4.63
C PHE A 189 7.58 -3.16 5.15
N ASN A 190 7.19 -4.27 5.77
CA ASN A 190 5.84 -4.43 6.31
C ASN A 190 5.54 -3.44 7.46
N VAL A 191 6.53 -3.18 8.33
CA VAL A 191 6.42 -2.12 9.36
C VAL A 191 6.24 -0.76 8.69
N GLY A 192 7.01 -0.47 7.63
CA GLY A 192 6.85 0.73 6.81
C GLY A 192 5.45 0.88 6.23
N VAL A 193 4.90 -0.19 5.64
CA VAL A 193 3.54 -0.22 5.11
C VAL A 193 2.52 0.11 6.19
N GLU A 194 2.61 -0.54 7.36
CA GLU A 194 1.70 -0.27 8.48
C GLU A 194 1.78 1.19 8.93
N LEU A 195 2.99 1.74 9.09
CA LEU A 195 3.20 3.14 9.46
C LEU A 195 2.64 4.12 8.42
N GLY A 196 2.84 3.84 7.12
CA GLY A 196 2.30 4.64 6.03
C GLY A 196 0.77 4.67 6.04
N GLN A 197 0.14 3.51 6.26
CA GLN A 197 -1.31 3.41 6.39
C GLN A 197 -1.83 4.13 7.64
N LEU A 198 -1.18 3.93 8.79
CA LEU A 198 -1.55 4.57 10.04
C LEU A 198 -1.39 6.10 10.00
N ALA A 199 -0.43 6.63 9.25
CA ALA A 199 -0.30 8.08 9.03
C ALA A 199 -1.53 8.64 8.29
N ILE A 200 -1.98 7.97 7.22
CA ILE A 200 -3.19 8.36 6.48
C ILE A 200 -4.41 8.27 7.40
N VAL A 201 -4.54 7.19 8.16
CA VAL A 201 -5.63 7.02 9.15
C VAL A 201 -5.62 8.11 10.20
N GLY A 202 -4.45 8.46 10.74
CA GLY A 202 -4.27 9.46 11.78
C GLY A 202 -4.75 10.86 11.37
N VAL A 203 -4.69 11.18 10.07
CA VAL A 203 -5.22 12.43 9.52
C VAL A 203 -6.69 12.28 9.14
N PHE A 204 -7.03 11.22 8.41
CA PHE A 204 -8.38 11.04 7.85
C PHE A 204 -9.43 10.85 8.95
N LEU A 205 -9.16 9.98 9.92
CA LEU A 205 -10.16 9.53 10.89
C LEU A 205 -10.66 10.66 11.81
N PRO A 206 -9.81 11.52 12.39
CA PRO A 206 -10.28 12.66 13.18
C PRO A 206 -11.13 13.63 12.35
N VAL A 207 -10.69 13.98 11.14
CA VAL A 207 -11.42 14.89 10.25
C VAL A 207 -12.79 14.32 9.89
N ALA A 208 -12.81 13.07 9.40
CA ALA A 208 -14.03 12.35 9.08
C ALA A 208 -14.97 12.27 10.29
N PHE A 209 -14.43 11.99 11.48
CA PHE A 209 -15.21 11.90 12.71
C PHE A 209 -15.82 13.24 13.09
N LEU A 210 -15.13 14.36 12.93
CA LEU A 210 -15.67 15.69 13.25
C LEU A 210 -16.84 16.06 12.35
N ILE A 211 -16.73 15.79 11.04
CA ILE A 211 -17.75 16.18 10.05
C ILE A 211 -18.84 15.13 9.84
N ARG A 212 -18.75 13.94 10.47
CA ARG A 212 -19.62 12.77 10.23
C ARG A 212 -21.12 13.04 10.36
N ARG A 213 -21.52 14.02 11.17
CA ARG A 213 -22.94 14.37 11.42
C ARG A 213 -23.52 15.26 10.33
N SER A 214 -22.70 15.80 9.44
CA SER A 214 -23.14 16.70 8.37
C SER A 214 -23.81 15.93 7.24
N TRP A 215 -24.81 16.56 6.61
CA TRP A 215 -25.41 16.06 5.36
C TRP A 215 -24.35 15.91 4.25
N ALA A 216 -23.42 16.86 4.19
CA ALA A 216 -22.32 16.89 3.23
C ALA A 216 -21.44 15.64 3.34
N TYR A 217 -21.13 15.17 4.56
CA TYR A 217 -20.34 13.95 4.72
C TYR A 217 -21.03 12.74 4.09
N ARG A 218 -22.33 12.56 4.33
CA ARG A 218 -23.06 11.40 3.80
C ARG A 218 -23.22 11.43 2.28
N HIS A 219 -23.52 12.59 1.70
CA HIS A 219 -23.87 12.68 0.27
C HIS A 219 -22.66 13.02 -0.59
N ILE A 220 -21.79 13.92 -0.15
CA ILE A 220 -20.63 14.36 -0.93
C ILE A 220 -19.44 13.45 -0.65
N VAL A 221 -19.06 13.30 0.63
CA VAL A 221 -17.82 12.58 0.99
C VAL A 221 -17.98 11.07 0.80
N LEU A 222 -18.98 10.46 1.43
CA LEU A 222 -19.21 9.02 1.31
C LEU A 222 -19.72 8.66 -0.09
N THR A 223 -20.85 9.21 -0.52
CA THR A 223 -21.50 8.79 -1.77
C THR A 223 -20.75 9.34 -2.99
N GLY A 224 -20.53 10.66 -3.05
CA GLY A 224 -19.76 11.27 -4.14
C GLY A 224 -18.32 10.74 -4.22
N GLY A 225 -17.61 10.70 -3.09
CA GLY A 225 -16.24 10.17 -3.03
C GLY A 225 -16.16 8.71 -3.48
N SER A 226 -17.07 7.85 -3.02
CA SER A 226 -17.08 6.44 -3.48
C SER A 226 -17.42 6.32 -4.96
N ALA A 227 -18.33 7.14 -5.50
CA ALA A 227 -18.64 7.13 -6.93
C ALA A 227 -17.44 7.53 -7.80
N VAL A 228 -16.66 8.54 -7.36
CA VAL A 228 -15.41 8.93 -8.03
C VAL A 228 -14.38 7.80 -7.97
N ILE A 229 -14.22 7.15 -6.82
CA ILE A 229 -13.31 6.01 -6.68
C ILE A 229 -13.72 4.87 -7.62
N VAL A 230 -15.01 4.54 -7.72
CA VAL A 230 -15.52 3.53 -8.66
C VAL A 230 -15.17 3.89 -10.10
N ALA A 231 -15.40 5.15 -10.51
CA ALA A 231 -15.10 5.57 -11.87
C ALA A 231 -13.61 5.44 -12.21
N ILE A 232 -12.72 5.93 -11.33
CA ILE A 232 -11.27 5.83 -11.53
C ILE A 232 -10.81 4.36 -11.54
N ALA A 233 -11.24 3.58 -10.56
CA ALA A 233 -10.83 2.19 -10.44
C ALA A 233 -11.39 1.30 -11.57
N ALA A 234 -12.57 1.62 -12.13
CA ALA A 234 -13.12 0.92 -13.29
C ALA A 234 -12.30 1.19 -14.57
N VAL A 235 -11.80 2.41 -14.74
CA VAL A 235 -10.86 2.73 -15.82
C VAL A 235 -9.59 1.90 -15.67
N TRP A 236 -8.94 1.93 -14.50
CA TRP A 236 -7.72 1.15 -14.25
C TRP A 236 -7.93 -0.35 -14.38
N LEU A 237 -9.08 -0.86 -13.92
CA LEU A 237 -9.45 -2.26 -14.11
C LEU A 237 -9.49 -2.61 -15.59
N THR A 238 -10.10 -1.75 -16.42
CA THR A 238 -10.17 -1.98 -17.87
C THR A 238 -8.79 -1.92 -18.52
N GLU A 239 -7.97 -0.93 -18.16
CA GLU A 239 -6.61 -0.78 -18.66
C GLU A 239 -5.76 -2.01 -18.35
N ARG A 240 -5.77 -2.47 -17.11
CA ARG A 240 -5.00 -3.64 -16.64
C ARG A 240 -5.58 -4.96 -17.17
N ALA A 241 -6.91 -5.10 -17.19
CA ALA A 241 -7.55 -6.33 -17.64
C ALA A 241 -7.33 -6.56 -19.14
N PHE A 242 -7.34 -5.51 -19.97
CA PHE A 242 -7.19 -5.64 -21.42
C PHE A 242 -5.81 -5.23 -21.95
N ASN A 243 -4.92 -4.75 -21.09
CA ASN A 243 -3.60 -4.22 -21.44
C ASN A 243 -3.69 -3.08 -22.47
N ILE A 244 -4.61 -2.15 -22.23
CA ILE A 244 -4.85 -0.97 -23.08
C ILE A 244 -4.57 0.31 -22.27
N VAL A 245 -4.12 1.36 -22.94
CA VAL A 245 -3.99 2.70 -22.33
C VAL A 245 -5.19 3.51 -22.79
N LEU A 246 -6.15 3.76 -21.90
CA LEU A 246 -7.35 4.55 -22.21
C LEU A 246 -7.09 6.04 -22.03
N PHE A 247 -6.32 6.40 -21.00
CA PHE A 247 -5.82 7.75 -20.81
C PHE A 247 -4.30 7.70 -20.69
N PRO A 248 -3.55 8.40 -21.56
CA PRO A 248 -2.13 8.61 -21.31
C PRO A 248 -2.02 9.44 -20.03
N THR A 249 -1.76 8.79 -18.91
CA THR A 249 -1.39 9.46 -17.67
C THR A 249 -0.06 10.19 -17.91
N VAL A 250 0.12 11.34 -17.28
CA VAL A 250 1.36 12.16 -17.35
C VAL A 250 2.60 11.34 -16.94
N ALA A 251 2.43 10.19 -16.28
CA ALA A 251 3.51 9.27 -15.94
C ALA A 251 4.03 8.41 -17.13
N SER A 252 3.31 8.35 -18.25
CA SER A 252 3.74 7.56 -19.43
C SER A 252 4.82 8.25 -20.28
N SER A 253 5.17 9.51 -19.98
CA SER A 253 6.21 10.25 -20.72
C SER A 253 7.64 10.02 -20.22
N SER A 254 7.87 9.23 -19.16
CA SER A 254 9.23 9.00 -18.62
C SER A 254 9.81 7.62 -18.89
N LEU A 255 9.08 6.73 -19.59
CA LEU A 255 9.56 5.38 -19.94
C LEU A 255 9.75 5.19 -21.46
N GLY A 256 9.85 6.29 -22.20
CA GLY A 256 9.99 6.29 -23.65
C GLY A 256 11.02 7.30 -24.14
N SER A 257 12.29 7.07 -23.82
CA SER A 257 13.44 7.55 -24.61
C SER A 257 14.69 6.78 -24.24
#